data_AF-A0A974T4C7-F1
#
_entry.id   AF-A0A974T4C7-F1
#
_cell.length_a   1.000
_cell.length_b   1.000
_cell.length_c   1.000
_cell.angle_alpha   90.00
_cell.angle_beta   90.00
_cell.angle_gamma   90.00
#
_symmetry.space_group_name_H-M   'P 1'
#
loop_
_entity.id
_entity.type
_entity.pdbx_description
1 polymer ?
#
loop_
_entity_poly.entity_id
_entity_poly.type
_entity_poly.pdbx_seq_one_letter_code
_entity_poly.pdbx_strand_id
1 'polypeptide(L)'
;MSTIAIANEDEIWSANITPAWLNDHVVAKRAVRPRHSPRLNRTQVWANGIARSDMHAFLPTDFDRAIGAKMQPFQDYNFLVGTELIRGGSESSLLSSKASWEAYLKRDWQGLGVMIGLSTAGFVDSVQNGYSQSFIGTMDIPLDLSLQTWSTELRLSPSVNLDATNGDISTGLLSEIVGQTRLTSPADRFRSDLNVRLGYGLAPNTQPVASAKLELRIAPNL
;
A
#
# COMPACT_ATOMS: atom_id res chain seq x y z
N MET A 1 11.75 -32.74 26.96
CA MET A 1 10.48 -32.90 26.23
C MET A 1 9.81 -31.55 26.16
N SER A 2 9.92 -30.82 25.04
CA SER A 2 9.21 -29.56 24.85
C SER A 2 7.88 -29.85 24.17
N THR A 3 6.79 -29.63 24.89
CA THR A 3 5.44 -29.60 24.33
C THR A 3 5.35 -28.41 23.36
N ILE A 4 5.30 -28.69 22.07
CA ILE A 4 5.01 -27.69 21.04
C ILE A 4 3.53 -27.34 21.22
N ALA A 5 3.26 -26.16 21.77
CA ALA A 5 1.91 -25.61 21.82
C ALA A 5 1.49 -25.30 20.37
N ILE A 6 0.65 -26.19 19.82
CA ILE A 6 -0.05 -25.97 18.56
C ILE A 6 -1.46 -25.53 18.98
N ALA A 7 -1.76 -24.24 18.93
CA ALA A 7 -3.15 -23.80 19.06
C ALA A 7 -3.95 -24.38 17.89
N ASN A 8 -4.96 -25.18 18.22
CA ASN A 8 -6.06 -25.46 17.31
C ASN A 8 -6.86 -24.17 17.09
N GLU A 9 -7.38 -23.98 15.88
CA GLU A 9 -8.00 -22.74 15.42
C GLU A 9 -9.21 -22.29 16.27
N ASP A 10 -9.77 -23.19 17.08
CA ASP A 10 -10.85 -22.93 18.04
C ASP A 10 -10.40 -22.10 19.27
N GLU A 11 -9.10 -22.08 19.62
CA GLU A 11 -8.60 -21.38 20.82
C GLU A 11 -8.52 -19.86 20.66
N ILE A 12 -8.33 -19.38 19.43
CA ILE A 12 -8.14 -17.94 19.10
C ILE A 12 -9.40 -17.12 19.42
N TRP A 13 -10.57 -17.77 19.47
CA TRP A 13 -11.86 -17.13 19.76
C TRP A 13 -12.34 -17.35 21.21
N SER A 14 -11.54 -17.99 22.06
CA SER A 14 -11.88 -18.20 23.46
C SER A 14 -11.62 -16.93 24.30
N ALA A 15 -12.50 -16.66 25.27
CA ALA A 15 -12.49 -15.44 26.11
C ALA A 15 -11.25 -15.26 27.03
N ASN A 16 -10.20 -16.08 26.88
CA ASN A 16 -9.05 -16.15 27.79
C ASN A 16 -7.69 -15.92 27.12
N ILE A 17 -7.61 -14.99 26.15
CA ILE A 17 -6.32 -14.51 25.65
C ILE A 17 -5.66 -13.64 26.73
N THR A 18 -4.75 -14.23 27.50
CA THR A 18 -3.90 -13.49 28.45
C THR A 18 -2.64 -12.95 27.77
N PRO A 19 -2.03 -11.85 28.25
CA PRO A 19 -0.77 -11.33 27.71
C PRO A 19 0.37 -12.36 27.74
N ALA A 20 0.38 -13.25 28.74
CA ALA A 20 1.35 -14.34 28.86
C ALA A 20 1.16 -15.39 27.76
N TRP A 21 -0.08 -15.83 27.53
CA TRP A 21 -0.41 -16.75 26.44
C TRP A 21 -0.04 -16.18 25.07
N LEU A 22 -0.32 -14.89 24.84
CA LEU A 22 0.03 -14.21 23.59
C LEU A 22 1.55 -14.18 23.38
N ASN A 23 2.32 -13.88 24.43
CA ASN A 23 3.78 -13.88 24.35
C ASN A 23 4.32 -15.28 24.03
N ASP A 24 3.84 -16.32 24.70
CA ASP A 24 4.29 -17.69 24.47
C ASP A 24 3.93 -18.17 23.06
N HIS A 25 2.75 -17.83 22.56
CA HIS A 25 2.33 -18.13 21.19
C HIS A 25 3.13 -17.36 20.13
N VAL A 26 3.41 -16.08 20.36
CA VAL A 26 4.25 -15.28 19.47
C VAL A 26 5.68 -15.82 19.44
N VAL A 27 6.22 -16.23 20.60
CA VAL A 27 7.55 -16.86 20.71
C VAL A 27 7.58 -18.20 19.97
N ALA A 28 6.56 -19.06 20.16
CA ALA A 28 6.46 -20.33 19.46
C ALA A 28 6.34 -20.15 17.93
N LYS A 29 5.51 -19.21 17.45
CA LYS A 29 5.42 -18.88 16.01
C LYS A 29 6.72 -18.29 15.45
N ARG A 30 7.45 -17.52 16.25
CA ARG A 30 8.79 -16.99 15.89
C ARG A 30 9.85 -18.09 15.84
N ALA A 31 9.71 -19.15 16.63
CA ALA A 31 10.64 -20.28 16.63
C ALA A 31 10.45 -21.21 15.42
N VAL A 32 9.21 -21.34 14.91
CA VAL A 32 8.88 -22.21 13.76
C VAL A 32 9.26 -21.58 12.41
N ARG A 33 9.35 -20.24 12.33
CA ARG A 33 9.78 -19.55 11.10
C ARG A 33 11.25 -19.15 11.21
N PRO A 34 12.15 -19.66 10.35
CA PRO A 34 13.51 -19.13 10.30
C PRO A 34 13.43 -17.63 10.01
N ARG A 35 14.01 -16.80 10.89
CA ARG A 35 14.24 -15.38 10.59
C ARG A 35 15.17 -15.33 9.38
N HIS A 36 14.63 -15.02 8.21
CA HIS A 36 15.47 -14.65 7.09
C HIS A 36 16.30 -13.45 7.53
N SER A 37 17.63 -13.52 7.36
CA SER A 37 18.50 -12.40 7.69
C SER A 37 17.99 -11.18 6.92
N PRO A 38 17.69 -10.05 7.59
CA PRO A 38 17.23 -8.86 6.90
C PRO A 38 18.31 -8.48 5.88
N ARG A 39 17.98 -8.64 4.58
CA ARG A 39 18.84 -8.19 3.50
C ARG A 39 18.60 -6.69 3.38
N LEU A 40 19.51 -5.90 3.94
CA LEU A 40 19.59 -4.47 3.65
C LEU A 40 19.83 -4.32 2.15
N ASN A 41 18.85 -3.82 1.37
CA ASN A 41 19.17 -3.45 0.00
C ASN A 41 18.18 -2.51 -0.71
N ARG A 42 18.80 -1.67 -1.56
CA ARG A 42 18.28 -0.64 -2.48
C ARG A 42 17.83 0.66 -1.82
N THR A 43 18.79 1.57 -1.67
CA THR A 43 18.55 3.02 -1.58
C THR A 43 18.51 3.58 -3.01
N GLN A 44 17.43 4.26 -3.35
CA GLN A 44 17.28 5.03 -4.58
C GLN A 44 17.44 6.50 -4.24
N VAL A 45 18.34 7.19 -4.94
CA VAL A 45 18.51 8.64 -4.83
C VAL A 45 17.97 9.25 -6.12
N TRP A 46 17.22 10.32 -5.99
CA TRP A 46 16.65 11.04 -7.12
C TRP A 46 16.77 12.55 -6.89
N ALA A 47 16.71 13.29 -7.99
CA ALA A 47 16.77 14.74 -8.01
C ALA A 47 15.80 15.26 -9.07
N ASN A 48 15.07 16.32 -8.75
CA ASN A 48 14.17 17.00 -9.67
C ASN A 48 14.46 18.50 -9.68
N GLY A 49 14.47 19.14 -10.85
CA GLY A 49 14.67 20.60 -10.98
C GLY A 49 16.07 21.12 -10.63
N ILE A 50 17.05 20.24 -10.37
CA ILE A 50 18.44 20.63 -10.09
C ILE A 50 19.19 20.76 -11.41
N ALA A 51 19.17 21.96 -12.00
CA ALA A 51 20.06 22.25 -13.12
C ALA A 51 21.53 22.19 -12.63
N ARG A 52 22.34 21.36 -13.27
CA ARG A 52 23.80 21.54 -13.32
C ARG A 52 24.07 22.69 -14.29
N SER A 53 24.68 23.79 -13.85
CA SER A 53 25.34 24.71 -14.79
C SER A 53 26.37 25.61 -14.11
N ASP A 54 27.61 25.52 -14.57
CA ASP A 54 28.69 26.45 -14.30
C ASP A 54 28.68 27.65 -15.29
N MET A 55 27.57 27.88 -16.00
CA MET A 55 27.42 29.02 -16.90
C MET A 55 26.12 29.77 -16.64
N HIS A 56 26.28 31.02 -16.23
CA HIS A 56 25.28 32.07 -16.27
C HIS A 56 24.70 32.21 -17.68
N ALA A 57 23.56 31.59 -17.94
CA ALA A 57 22.76 31.88 -19.13
C ALA A 57 21.33 31.35 -18.95
N PHE A 58 20.41 32.29 -18.74
CA PHE A 58 18.95 32.19 -18.94
C PHE A 58 18.07 31.60 -17.82
N LEU A 59 17.58 32.56 -17.03
CA LEU A 59 16.31 32.69 -16.30
C LEU A 59 15.91 31.60 -15.27
N PRO A 60 15.54 32.02 -14.04
CA PRO A 60 14.94 31.10 -13.10
C PRO A 60 13.57 30.64 -13.61
N THR A 61 13.44 29.36 -13.91
CA THR A 61 12.13 28.71 -14.00
C THR A 61 11.64 28.39 -12.60
N ASP A 62 10.39 28.76 -12.29
CA ASP A 62 9.70 28.64 -11.00
C ASP A 62 9.39 27.20 -10.54
N PHE A 63 10.20 26.23 -10.96
CA PHE A 63 10.02 24.84 -10.54
C PHE A 63 10.64 24.61 -9.16
N ASP A 64 9.89 23.93 -8.30
CA ASP A 64 10.39 23.40 -7.04
C ASP A 64 11.59 22.47 -7.32
N ARG A 65 12.71 22.74 -6.62
CA ARG A 65 13.92 21.92 -6.73
C ARG A 65 13.94 20.95 -5.58
N ALA A 66 14.04 19.66 -5.87
CA ALA A 66 14.01 18.62 -4.86
C ALA A 66 15.19 17.65 -4.98
N ILE A 67 15.81 17.32 -3.85
CA ILE A 67 16.74 16.18 -3.71
C ILE A 67 16.08 15.19 -2.78
N GLY A 68 15.96 13.94 -3.20
CA GLY A 68 15.38 12.90 -2.38
C GLY A 68 16.18 11.61 -2.35
N ALA A 69 16.03 10.87 -1.26
CA ALA A 69 16.49 9.50 -1.12
C ALA A 69 15.34 8.65 -0.59
N LYS A 70 15.10 7.49 -1.18
CA LYS A 70 14.12 6.49 -0.72
C LYS A 70 14.83 5.16 -0.53
N MET A 71 14.58 4.49 0.57
CA MET A 71 15.22 3.23 0.95
C MET A 71 14.16 2.18 1.29
N GLN A 72 14.44 0.93 0.97
CA GLN A 72 13.64 -0.22 1.38
C GLN A 72 14.38 -1.03 2.45
N PRO A 73 14.31 -0.64 3.73
CA PRO A 73 15.11 -1.31 4.77
C PRO A 73 14.69 -2.76 5.02
N PHE A 74 13.41 -3.09 4.76
CA PHE A 74 12.88 -4.46 4.90
C PHE A 74 12.23 -4.92 3.58
N GLN A 75 12.89 -5.81 2.86
CA GLN A 75 12.33 -6.41 1.64
C GLN A 75 11.09 -7.25 1.92
N ASP A 76 11.08 -7.94 3.07
CA ASP A 76 9.97 -8.84 3.46
C ASP A 76 8.64 -8.12 3.69
N TYR A 77 8.68 -6.80 3.93
CA TYR A 77 7.52 -6.01 4.35
C TYR A 77 7.15 -4.89 3.36
N ASN A 78 7.73 -4.86 2.15
CA ASN A 78 7.61 -3.77 1.17
C ASN A 78 7.59 -2.38 1.85
N PHE A 79 8.44 -2.21 2.86
CA PHE A 79 8.49 -0.99 3.64
C PHE A 79 9.51 -0.06 3.03
N LEU A 80 9.06 1.11 2.61
CA LEU A 80 9.84 2.15 2.00
C LEU A 80 9.83 3.37 2.92
N VAL A 81 10.98 3.98 3.11
CA VAL A 81 11.14 5.25 3.82
C VAL A 81 11.94 6.17 2.92
N GLY A 82 11.56 7.43 2.81
CA GLY A 82 12.32 8.40 2.05
C GLY A 82 12.36 9.75 2.72
N THR A 83 13.39 10.51 2.40
CA THR A 83 13.53 11.91 2.77
C THR A 83 13.70 12.72 1.50
N GLU A 84 13.11 13.90 1.44
CA GLU A 84 13.33 14.87 0.37
C GLU A 84 13.57 16.26 0.96
N LEU A 85 14.51 16.98 0.38
CA LEU A 85 14.75 18.40 0.62
C LEU A 85 14.17 19.15 -0.56
N ILE A 86 13.17 19.98 -0.32
CA ILE A 86 12.47 20.79 -1.32
C ILE A 86 12.86 22.24 -1.09
N ARG A 87 13.36 22.89 -2.13
CA ARG A 87 13.55 24.33 -2.15
C ARG A 87 12.46 24.91 -3.03
N GLY A 88 11.64 25.78 -2.45
CA GLY A 88 10.67 26.57 -3.22
C GLY A 88 11.39 27.40 -4.28
N GLY A 89 10.68 27.81 -5.32
CA GLY A 89 11.21 28.52 -6.50
C GLY A 89 12.18 29.70 -6.24
N SER A 90 12.65 30.32 -7.31
CA SER A 90 13.88 31.16 -7.32
C SER A 90 14.00 32.30 -6.29
N GLU A 91 12.89 32.76 -5.73
CA GLU A 91 12.83 33.85 -4.73
C GLU A 91 12.59 33.36 -3.30
N SER A 92 12.29 32.08 -3.09
CA SER A 92 12.05 31.53 -1.76
C SER A 92 13.35 31.05 -1.11
N SER A 93 13.72 31.67 0.01
CA SER A 93 14.79 31.18 0.89
C SER A 93 14.35 29.99 1.76
N LEU A 94 13.11 29.52 1.59
CA LEU A 94 12.56 28.44 2.41
C LEU A 94 13.06 27.09 1.89
N LEU A 95 13.88 26.45 2.72
CA LEU A 95 14.22 25.05 2.58
C LEU A 95 13.18 24.24 3.37
N SER A 96 12.42 23.39 2.68
CA SER A 96 11.63 22.36 3.33
C SER A 96 12.36 21.02 3.33
N SER A 97 12.14 20.26 4.38
CA SER A 97 12.46 18.86 4.47
C SER A 97 11.18 18.07 4.68
N LYS A 98 11.05 16.96 3.97
CA LYS A 98 9.93 16.05 4.13
C LYS A 98 10.45 14.64 4.30
N ALA A 99 9.90 13.93 5.26
CA ALA A 99 10.11 12.51 5.45
C ALA A 99 8.83 11.78 5.07
N SER A 100 8.92 10.71 4.30
CA SER A 100 7.80 9.91 3.83
C SER A 100 8.03 8.43 4.11
N TRP A 101 6.96 7.67 4.26
CA TRP A 101 7.03 6.22 4.38
C TRP A 101 5.83 5.57 3.72
N GLU A 102 6.03 4.35 3.26
CA GLU A 102 5.00 3.49 2.67
C GLU A 102 5.28 2.05 3.12
N ALA A 103 4.27 1.29 3.52
CA ALA A 103 4.39 -0.14 3.79
C ALA A 103 3.23 -0.88 3.13
N TYR A 104 3.52 -2.08 2.63
CA TYR A 104 2.51 -2.95 2.05
C TYR A 104 2.70 -4.41 2.46
N LEU A 105 1.67 -4.97 3.05
CA LEU A 105 1.59 -6.39 3.40
C LEU A 105 0.41 -7.01 2.66
N LYS A 106 0.66 -8.08 1.90
CA LYS A 106 -0.39 -8.91 1.30
C LYS A 106 -0.24 -10.34 1.79
N ARG A 107 -1.35 -10.96 2.17
CA ARG A 107 -1.36 -12.34 2.65
C ARG A 107 -2.58 -13.07 2.14
N ASP A 108 -2.34 -14.24 1.57
CA ASP A 108 -3.36 -15.23 1.28
C ASP A 108 -3.74 -15.95 2.58
N TRP A 109 -5.03 -15.95 2.91
CA TRP A 109 -5.57 -16.63 4.07
C TRP A 109 -6.35 -17.86 3.63
N GLN A 110 -5.59 -18.92 3.32
CA GLN A 110 -6.10 -20.17 2.74
C GLN A 110 -7.28 -20.79 3.48
N GLY A 111 -7.32 -20.71 4.82
CA GLY A 111 -8.42 -21.26 5.62
C GLY A 111 -9.78 -20.56 5.41
N LEU A 112 -9.77 -19.33 4.90
CA LEU A 112 -10.98 -18.56 4.57
C LEU A 112 -11.15 -18.35 3.06
N GLY A 113 -10.18 -18.75 2.24
CA GLY A 113 -10.18 -18.50 0.80
C GLY A 113 -10.11 -17.02 0.43
N VAL A 114 -9.67 -16.14 1.33
CA VAL A 114 -9.64 -14.68 1.12
C VAL A 114 -8.21 -14.16 1.03
N MET A 115 -8.02 -13.08 0.28
CA MET A 115 -6.76 -12.37 0.22
C MET A 115 -6.87 -11.06 1.00
N ILE A 116 -6.00 -10.86 1.99
CA ILE A 116 -5.96 -9.63 2.78
C ILE A 116 -4.72 -8.81 2.40
N GLY A 117 -4.93 -7.53 2.12
CA GLY A 117 -3.87 -6.55 1.99
C GLY A 117 -4.01 -5.46 3.03
N LEU A 118 -2.90 -5.03 3.61
CA LEU A 118 -2.79 -3.84 4.44
C LEU A 118 -1.72 -2.94 3.82
N SER A 119 -2.07 -1.68 3.62
CA SER A 119 -1.13 -0.65 3.19
C SER A 119 -1.20 0.54 4.12
N THR A 120 -0.07 1.19 4.30
CA THR A 120 0.01 2.44 5.05
C THR A 120 1.00 3.34 4.37
N ALA A 121 0.69 4.63 4.29
CA ALA A 121 1.58 5.62 3.72
C ALA A 121 1.42 6.94 4.48
N GLY A 122 2.52 7.66 4.69
CA GLY A 122 2.47 8.92 5.40
C GLY A 122 3.67 9.80 5.10
N PHE A 123 3.58 11.04 5.55
CA PHE A 123 4.70 11.97 5.51
C PHE A 123 4.65 12.98 6.66
N VAL A 124 5.81 13.57 6.94
CA VAL A 124 6.00 14.76 7.76
C VAL A 124 6.70 15.81 6.91
N ASP A 125 6.20 17.04 6.89
CA ASP A 125 6.78 18.19 6.20
C ASP A 125 7.13 19.29 7.21
N SER A 126 8.38 19.79 7.17
CA SER A 126 8.89 20.78 8.11
C SER A 126 8.38 22.20 7.87
N VAL A 127 7.97 22.58 6.66
CA VAL A 127 7.53 23.97 6.37
C VAL A 127 6.07 24.17 6.75
N GLN A 128 5.23 23.16 6.53
CA GLN A 128 3.82 23.22 6.89
C GLN A 128 3.53 22.71 8.32
N ASN A 129 4.56 22.22 9.04
CA ASN A 129 4.38 21.34 10.22
C ASN A 129 3.34 20.24 9.93
N GLY A 130 3.35 19.76 8.69
CA GLY A 130 2.30 18.92 8.16
C GLY A 130 2.59 17.47 8.46
N TYR A 131 1.64 16.79 9.09
CA TYR A 131 1.67 15.34 9.26
C TYR A 131 0.47 14.75 8.55
N SER A 132 0.72 13.81 7.64
CA SER A 132 -0.33 13.04 6.99
C SER A 132 -0.04 11.55 7.12
N GLN A 133 -1.09 10.78 7.38
CA GLN A 133 -1.01 9.34 7.54
C GLN A 133 -2.28 8.69 6.99
N SER A 134 -2.09 7.73 6.10
CA SER A 134 -3.13 6.89 5.51
C SER A 134 -2.93 5.43 5.91
N PHE A 135 -4.04 4.75 6.18
CA PHE A 135 -4.13 3.31 6.37
C PHE A 135 -5.22 2.80 5.46
N ILE A 136 -4.93 1.78 4.65
CA ILE A 136 -5.90 1.16 3.75
C ILE A 136 -5.80 -0.35 3.91
N GLY A 137 -6.91 -0.98 4.27
CA GLY A 137 -7.08 -2.42 4.20
C GLY A 137 -7.73 -2.81 2.88
N THR A 138 -7.51 -4.04 2.45
CA THR A 138 -8.21 -4.68 1.34
C THR A 138 -8.51 -6.12 1.74
N MET A 139 -9.70 -6.59 1.45
CA MET A 139 -10.11 -7.98 1.60
C MET A 139 -10.79 -8.39 0.31
N ASP A 140 -10.13 -9.28 -0.45
CA ASP A 140 -10.65 -9.84 -1.68
C ASP A 140 -11.28 -11.21 -1.35
N ILE A 141 -12.59 -11.32 -1.58
CA ILE A 141 -13.40 -12.52 -1.33
C ILE A 141 -13.81 -13.09 -2.69
N PRO A 142 -13.38 -14.29 -3.07
CA PRO A 142 -13.78 -14.90 -4.34
C PRO A 142 -15.28 -15.15 -4.35
N LEU A 143 -15.93 -14.76 -5.43
CA LEU A 143 -17.32 -15.04 -5.70
C LEU A 143 -17.37 -16.18 -6.73
N ASP A 144 -17.89 -17.33 -6.31
CA ASP A 144 -18.11 -18.47 -7.21
C ASP A 144 -19.38 -18.23 -8.04
N LEU A 145 -19.25 -17.35 -9.04
CA LEU A 145 -20.30 -17.08 -10.02
C LEU A 145 -20.03 -17.93 -11.25
N SER A 146 -21.08 -18.54 -11.81
CA SER A 146 -21.02 -19.42 -13.00
C SER A 146 -20.77 -18.67 -14.31
N LEU A 147 -19.89 -17.67 -14.31
CA LEU A 147 -19.43 -16.93 -15.46
C LEU A 147 -18.14 -17.59 -15.96
N GLN A 148 -18.27 -18.57 -16.87
CA GLN A 148 -17.22 -19.53 -17.28
C GLN A 148 -15.84 -18.94 -17.62
N THR A 149 -15.75 -17.67 -17.98
CA THR A 149 -14.49 -17.00 -18.38
C THR A 149 -14.08 -15.86 -17.44
N TRP A 150 -14.84 -15.60 -16.39
CA TRP A 150 -14.61 -14.49 -15.47
C TRP A 150 -14.20 -15.01 -14.10
N SER A 151 -13.11 -14.46 -13.58
CA SER A 151 -12.84 -14.47 -12.15
C SER A 151 -13.58 -13.30 -11.54
N THR A 152 -14.41 -13.56 -10.55
CA THR A 152 -15.18 -12.53 -9.83
C THR A 152 -14.85 -12.54 -8.36
N GLU A 153 -14.68 -11.35 -7.79
CA GLU A 153 -14.32 -11.16 -6.40
C GLU A 153 -15.12 -9.98 -5.82
N LEU A 154 -15.53 -10.09 -4.56
CA LEU A 154 -15.97 -8.96 -3.76
C LEU A 154 -14.75 -8.39 -3.03
N ARG A 155 -14.39 -7.14 -3.31
CA ARG A 155 -13.33 -6.40 -2.65
C ARG A 155 -13.91 -5.42 -1.64
N LEU A 156 -13.50 -5.55 -0.38
CA LEU A 156 -13.78 -4.58 0.68
C LEU A 156 -12.50 -3.82 1.02
N SER A 157 -12.54 -2.49 0.93
CA SER A 157 -11.37 -1.63 1.14
C SER A 157 -11.66 -0.56 2.20
N PRO A 158 -11.53 -0.86 3.50
CA PRO A 158 -11.59 0.16 4.54
C PRO A 158 -10.36 1.07 4.46
N SER A 159 -10.56 2.36 4.72
CA SER A 159 -9.49 3.36 4.74
C SER A 159 -9.66 4.34 5.90
N VAL A 160 -8.55 4.84 6.41
CA VAL A 160 -8.47 5.92 7.39
C VAL A 160 -7.37 6.85 6.94
N ASN A 161 -7.67 8.13 6.79
CA ASN A 161 -6.67 9.16 6.51
C ASN A 161 -6.73 10.21 7.60
N LEU A 162 -5.57 10.58 8.10
CA LEU A 162 -5.37 11.67 9.01
C LEU A 162 -4.49 12.70 8.33
N ASP A 163 -4.97 13.93 8.29
CA ASP A 163 -4.26 15.07 7.73
C ASP A 163 -4.26 16.21 8.76
N ALA A 164 -3.15 16.32 9.49
CA ALA A 164 -2.98 17.36 10.50
C ALA A 164 -2.85 18.77 9.88
N THR A 165 -2.53 18.90 8.59
CA THR A 165 -2.46 20.22 7.93
C THR A 165 -3.83 20.86 7.82
N ASN A 166 -4.85 20.06 7.50
CA ASN A 166 -6.23 20.50 7.36
C ASN A 166 -7.06 20.25 8.64
N GLY A 167 -6.49 19.56 9.64
CA GLY A 167 -7.18 19.18 10.86
C GLY A 167 -8.24 18.09 10.62
N ASP A 168 -8.09 17.33 9.54
CA ASP A 168 -9.09 16.40 9.05
C ASP A 168 -8.74 14.95 9.37
N ILE A 169 -9.75 14.21 9.82
CA ILE A 169 -9.70 12.76 9.94
C ILE A 169 -10.86 12.22 9.10
N SER A 170 -10.53 11.44 8.08
CA SER A 170 -11.50 10.76 7.24
C SER A 170 -11.40 9.25 7.43
N THR A 171 -12.55 8.60 7.40
CA THR A 171 -12.63 7.15 7.32
C THR A 171 -13.55 6.80 6.17
N GLY A 172 -13.32 5.65 5.54
CA GLY A 172 -14.15 5.21 4.44
C GLY A 172 -14.14 3.71 4.27
N LEU A 173 -15.16 3.20 3.59
CA LEU A 173 -15.25 1.83 3.14
C LEU A 173 -15.67 1.84 1.68
N LEU A 174 -14.83 1.27 0.82
CA LEU A 174 -15.17 1.00 -0.56
C LEU A 174 -15.48 -0.48 -0.73
N SER A 175 -16.69 -0.79 -1.19
CA SER A 175 -17.12 -2.14 -1.54
C SER A 175 -17.25 -2.25 -3.05
N GLU A 176 -16.52 -3.17 -3.68
CA GLU A 176 -16.49 -3.34 -5.14
C GLU A 176 -16.70 -4.82 -5.52
N ILE A 177 -17.51 -5.06 -6.54
CA ILE A 177 -17.44 -6.30 -7.32
C ILE A 177 -16.38 -6.09 -8.40
N VAL A 178 -15.37 -6.94 -8.39
CA VAL A 178 -14.27 -6.95 -9.36
C VAL A 178 -14.44 -8.18 -10.24
N GLY A 179 -14.54 -7.95 -11.54
CA GLY A 179 -14.54 -9.01 -12.56
C GLY A 179 -13.29 -8.91 -13.41
N GLN A 180 -12.59 -10.03 -13.61
CA GLN A 180 -11.43 -10.11 -14.48
C GLN A 180 -11.60 -11.24 -15.48
N THR A 181 -11.31 -10.99 -16.75
CA THR A 181 -11.26 -12.01 -17.79
C THR A 181 -10.08 -11.79 -18.72
N ARG A 182 -9.52 -12.86 -19.26
CA ARG A 182 -8.51 -12.79 -20.31
C ARG A 182 -9.19 -12.96 -21.66
N LEU A 183 -9.04 -11.97 -22.53
CA LEU A 183 -9.68 -11.93 -23.84
C LEU A 183 -8.89 -12.68 -24.93
N THR A 184 -7.63 -12.99 -24.67
CA THR A 184 -6.71 -13.62 -25.63
C THR A 184 -6.34 -15.04 -25.22
N SER A 185 -6.06 -15.88 -26.22
CA SER A 185 -5.55 -17.23 -26.03
C SER A 185 -4.09 -17.20 -25.55
N PRO A 186 -3.61 -18.24 -24.82
CA PRO A 186 -2.20 -18.37 -24.48
C PRO A 186 -1.25 -18.39 -25.70
N ALA A 187 -1.74 -18.73 -26.89
CA ALA A 187 -0.96 -18.76 -28.13
C ALA A 187 -0.81 -17.38 -28.82
N ASP A 188 -1.55 -16.36 -28.36
CA ASP A 188 -1.50 -15.03 -28.96
C ASP A 188 -0.22 -14.29 -28.57
N ARG A 189 0.27 -13.41 -29.45
CA ARG A 189 1.48 -12.59 -29.20
C ARG A 189 1.29 -11.56 -28.09
N PHE A 190 0.05 -11.19 -27.82
CA PHE A 190 -0.32 -10.20 -26.82
C PHE A 190 -1.32 -10.82 -25.84
N ARG A 191 -1.13 -10.51 -24.58
CA ARG A 191 -2.10 -10.76 -23.52
C ARG A 191 -3.00 -9.55 -23.36
N SER A 192 -4.31 -9.76 -23.50
CA SER A 192 -5.33 -8.76 -23.21
C SER A 192 -6.16 -9.20 -22.02
N ASP A 193 -6.02 -8.48 -20.91
CA ASP A 193 -6.80 -8.71 -19.68
C ASP A 193 -7.84 -7.59 -19.53
N LEU A 194 -9.12 -7.94 -19.41
CA LEU A 194 -10.22 -7.01 -19.15
C LEU A 194 -10.56 -7.05 -17.67
N ASN A 195 -10.56 -5.89 -17.02
CA ASN A 195 -10.95 -5.71 -15.63
C ASN A 195 -12.16 -4.77 -15.55
N VAL A 196 -13.18 -5.21 -14.84
CA VAL A 196 -14.38 -4.45 -14.51
C VAL A 196 -14.42 -4.29 -13.00
N ARG A 197 -14.71 -3.09 -12.52
CA ARG A 197 -14.97 -2.82 -11.11
C ARG A 197 -16.24 -2.00 -10.99
N LEU A 198 -17.15 -2.45 -10.15
CA LEU A 198 -18.40 -1.77 -9.85
C LEU A 198 -18.53 -1.71 -8.35
N GLY A 199 -18.67 -0.53 -7.77
CA GLY A 199 -18.65 -0.43 -6.33
C GLY A 199 -19.29 0.83 -5.77
N TYR A 200 -19.33 0.86 -4.45
CA TYR A 200 -19.94 1.89 -3.66
C TYR A 200 -19.02 2.28 -2.51
N GLY A 201 -18.68 3.56 -2.44
CA GLY A 201 -17.89 4.17 -1.40
C GLY A 201 -18.79 4.82 -0.35
N LEU A 202 -18.49 4.57 0.91
CA LEU A 202 -19.15 5.15 2.07
C LEU A 202 -18.10 5.79 2.97
N ALA A 203 -18.30 7.05 3.36
CA ALA A 203 -17.48 7.70 4.37
C ALA A 203 -18.37 8.56 5.29
N PRO A 204 -18.14 8.56 6.62
CA PRO A 204 -18.90 9.40 7.54
C PRO A 204 -18.79 10.86 7.09
N ASN A 205 -19.92 11.57 7.06
CA ASN A 205 -20.02 12.98 6.67
C ASN A 205 -19.83 13.28 5.17
N THR A 206 -19.86 12.27 4.30
CA THR A 206 -19.89 12.45 2.85
C THR A 206 -21.10 11.77 2.23
N GLN A 207 -21.52 12.24 1.06
CA GLN A 207 -22.52 11.51 0.30
C GLN A 207 -21.89 10.22 -0.23
N PRO A 208 -22.64 9.10 -0.19
CA PRO A 208 -22.16 7.88 -0.79
C PRO A 208 -21.84 8.05 -2.28
N VAL A 209 -20.78 7.39 -2.75
CA VAL A 209 -20.30 7.52 -4.12
C VAL A 209 -20.35 6.18 -4.82
N ALA A 210 -21.13 6.08 -5.89
CA ALA A 210 -21.06 4.94 -6.80
C ALA A 210 -19.87 5.11 -7.75
N SER A 211 -19.16 4.02 -8.04
CA SER A 211 -18.05 4.00 -8.98
C SER A 211 -18.16 2.82 -9.93
N ALA A 212 -17.78 3.06 -11.18
CA ALA A 212 -17.66 2.05 -12.20
C ALA A 212 -16.36 2.29 -12.97
N LYS A 213 -15.50 1.28 -13.03
CA LYS A 213 -14.24 1.35 -13.76
C LYS A 213 -14.13 0.17 -14.73
N LEU A 214 -13.80 0.49 -15.97
CA LEU A 214 -13.43 -0.48 -16.99
C LEU A 214 -11.96 -0.26 -17.35
N GLU A 215 -11.16 -1.32 -17.30
CA GLU A 215 -9.74 -1.25 -17.61
C GLU A 215 -9.35 -2.42 -18.53
N LEU A 216 -8.95 -2.10 -19.75
CA LEU A 216 -8.35 -3.05 -20.69
C LEU A 216 -6.83 -2.91 -20.62
N ARG A 217 -6.15 -3.97 -20.21
CA ARG A 217 -4.70 -4.03 -20.16
C ARG A 217 -4.16 -4.93 -21.26
N ILE A 218 -3.36 -4.37 -22.15
CA ILE A 218 -2.67 -5.10 -23.21
C ILE A 218 -1.18 -5.12 -22.89
N ALA A 219 -0.59 -6.31 -22.87
CA ALA A 219 0.84 -6.51 -22.64
C ALA A 219 1.40 -7.59 -23.58
N PRO A 220 2.71 -7.59 -23.89
CA PRO A 220 3.33 -8.71 -24.59
C PRO A 220 3.12 -10.01 -23.81
N ASN A 221 2.87 -11.10 -24.53
CA ASN A 221 2.83 -12.44 -23.95
C ASN A 221 4.30 -12.93 -23.88
N LEU A 222 4.94 -12.77 -22.71
CA LEU A 222 6.32 -13.17 -22.42
C LEU A 222 6.38 -14.60 -21.88
#